data_AF-A0A4U9HI18-F1
#
_entry.id   AF-A0A4U9HI18-F1
#
_cell.length_a   1.000
_cell.length_b   1.000
_cell.length_c   1.000
_cell.angle_alpha   90.00
_cell.angle_beta   90.00
_cell.angle_gamma   90.00
#
_symmetry.space_group_name_H-M   'P 1'
#
loop_
_entity.id
_entity.type
_entity.pdbx_description
1 polymer ?
#
loop_
_entity_poly.entity_id
_entity_poly.type
_entity_poly.pdbx_seq_one_letter_code
_entity_poly.pdbx_strand_id
1 'polypeptide(L)'
;MAEDSFVWPLVTSTNDNCLGSDCPQYQDCFVVKARRKAMDADVVVVNHHLFLADMVVKESGFAELIPEADVMIFDEAHQIPDIASQYFGKQLTSRQLMDLAKDITIAYRTEVRDVAQLQKSADRLNMSTQDFRLALGEPGFRGNLRDVLNQPNVQRALLLLDDALELCYDVMKLSLGRSALLDAAFERASQYRTRLKRLKSVNEPGFSYWYECNARNFVLALTPLTVAERFRELLDDKPGSWIFTSATLSVNEQMGHFTERLGLNKAKTLLLPSPFDYANQALLCVPRFLPSPNQPGGARQLARMLRPMIEANQGRCFFLCTSHQMMRELAEEFRASMTLPVLVQGETSKGQLLAQFVEAGNALLVRPAASGKGWTYAAMRCRA
;
A
#
# COMPACT_ATOMS: atom_id res chain seq x y z
N MET A 1 -12.48 1.75 17.40
CA MET A 1 -11.71 0.50 17.21
C MET A 1 -10.38 0.84 16.56
N ALA A 2 -9.32 0.09 16.85
CA ALA A 2 -8.02 0.27 16.19
C ALA A 2 -8.12 -0.06 14.69
N GLU A 3 -7.28 0.58 13.86
CA GLU A 3 -7.23 0.34 12.40
C GLU A 3 -6.91 -1.13 12.08
N ASP A 4 -6.10 -1.79 12.91
CA ASP A 4 -5.65 -3.18 12.73
C ASP A 4 -6.58 -4.24 13.37
N SER A 5 -7.86 -3.90 13.61
CA SER A 5 -8.79 -4.84 14.23
C SER A 5 -9.06 -6.06 13.33
N PHE A 6 -8.97 -7.26 13.91
CA PHE A 6 -9.27 -8.54 13.23
C PHE A 6 -10.73 -8.65 12.74
N VAL A 7 -11.62 -7.78 13.22
CA VAL A 7 -13.04 -7.78 12.85
C VAL A 7 -13.24 -7.19 11.45
N TRP A 8 -12.42 -6.22 11.02
CA TRP A 8 -12.62 -5.51 9.76
C TRP A 8 -12.76 -6.45 8.55
N PRO A 9 -11.86 -7.43 8.33
CA PRO A 9 -11.99 -8.34 7.18
C PRO A 9 -13.24 -9.24 7.22
N LEU A 10 -13.90 -9.38 8.37
CA LEU A 10 -15.13 -10.18 8.53
C LEU A 10 -16.40 -9.38 8.22
N VAL A 11 -16.33 -8.04 8.31
CA VAL A 11 -17.48 -7.14 8.13
C VAL A 11 -17.36 -6.26 6.88
N THR A 12 -16.28 -6.40 6.11
CA THR A 12 -16.08 -5.70 4.83
C THR A 12 -16.17 -6.67 3.65
N SER A 13 -16.95 -6.30 2.64
CA SER A 13 -16.92 -6.96 1.33
C SER A 13 -15.76 -6.44 0.48
N THR A 14 -15.14 -7.33 -0.29
CA THR A 14 -14.13 -7.04 -1.32
C THR A 14 -14.77 -7.12 -2.71
N ASN A 15 -14.08 -6.68 -3.75
CA ASN A 15 -14.54 -6.88 -5.13
C ASN A 15 -14.74 -8.37 -5.46
N ASP A 16 -13.98 -9.26 -4.81
CA ASP A 16 -14.05 -10.71 -5.07
C ASP A 16 -15.27 -11.40 -4.44
N ASN A 17 -15.90 -10.80 -3.42
CA ASN A 17 -17.03 -11.42 -2.70
C ASN A 17 -18.34 -10.60 -2.73
N CYS A 18 -18.31 -9.42 -3.37
CA CYS A 18 -19.47 -8.58 -3.52
C CYS A 18 -20.43 -9.19 -4.57
N LEU A 19 -21.69 -9.41 -4.18
CA LEU A 19 -22.74 -9.94 -5.07
C LEU A 19 -23.27 -8.91 -6.09
N GLY A 20 -22.75 -7.67 -6.08
CA GLY A 20 -23.19 -6.64 -7.01
C GLY A 20 -24.69 -6.39 -6.96
N SER A 21 -25.32 -6.29 -8.14
CA SER A 21 -26.77 -6.10 -8.30
C SER A 21 -27.62 -7.22 -7.68
N ASP A 22 -27.07 -8.41 -7.51
CA ASP A 22 -27.77 -9.57 -6.95
C ASP A 22 -27.80 -9.53 -5.41
N CYS A 23 -27.16 -8.54 -4.80
CA CYS A 23 -27.17 -8.35 -3.36
C CYS A 23 -28.60 -7.97 -2.87
N PRO A 24 -29.19 -8.71 -1.91
CA PRO A 24 -30.51 -8.37 -1.37
C PRO A 24 -30.59 -6.98 -0.71
N GLN A 25 -29.45 -6.45 -0.28
CA GLN A 25 -29.30 -5.14 0.37
C GLN A 25 -28.71 -4.09 -0.59
N TYR A 26 -28.74 -4.32 -1.91
CA TYR A 26 -28.11 -3.45 -2.91
C TYR A 26 -28.60 -1.99 -2.82
N GLN A 27 -29.90 -1.78 -2.60
CA GLN A 27 -30.47 -0.44 -2.48
C GLN A 27 -30.00 0.29 -1.22
N ASP A 28 -29.73 -0.43 -0.13
CA ASP A 28 -29.27 0.12 1.13
C ASP A 28 -27.76 0.12 1.33
N CYS A 29 -27.02 -0.48 0.39
CA CYS A 29 -25.58 -0.55 0.41
C CYS A 29 -24.94 0.85 0.41
N PHE A 30 -24.17 1.16 1.46
CA PHE A 30 -23.47 2.43 1.62
C PHE A 30 -22.55 2.76 0.43
N VAL A 31 -21.88 1.74 -0.14
CA VAL A 31 -21.00 1.91 -1.29
C VAL A 31 -21.79 2.31 -2.54
N VAL A 32 -22.93 1.67 -2.79
CA VAL A 32 -23.81 1.98 -3.94
C VAL A 32 -24.41 3.37 -3.80
N LYS A 33 -24.88 3.74 -2.59
CA LYS A 33 -25.39 5.09 -2.29
C LYS A 33 -24.33 6.15 -2.50
N ALA A 34 -23.09 5.91 -2.03
CA ALA A 34 -21.97 6.82 -2.25
C ALA A 34 -21.62 6.98 -3.74
N ARG A 35 -21.64 5.89 -4.52
CA ARG A 35 -21.42 5.94 -5.98
C ARG A 35 -22.50 6.74 -6.71
N ARG A 36 -23.77 6.51 -6.40
CA ARG A 36 -24.87 7.31 -7.00
C ARG A 36 -24.71 8.80 -6.69
N LYS A 37 -24.44 9.13 -5.42
CA LYS A 37 -24.18 10.52 -5.02
C LYS A 37 -22.97 11.12 -5.75
N ALA A 38 -21.92 10.33 -6.02
CA ALA A 38 -20.77 10.80 -6.78
C ALA A 38 -21.11 11.04 -8.27
N MET A 39 -21.96 10.20 -8.87
CA MET A 39 -22.39 10.37 -10.27
C MET A 39 -23.25 11.64 -10.50
N ASP A 40 -24.02 12.05 -9.50
CA ASP A 40 -24.86 13.25 -9.56
C ASP A 40 -24.12 14.54 -9.12
N ALA A 41 -22.85 14.45 -8.71
CA ALA A 41 -22.11 15.58 -8.14
C ALA A 41 -21.22 16.28 -9.18
N ASP A 42 -21.20 17.61 -9.15
CA ASP A 42 -20.31 18.42 -9.99
C ASP A 42 -18.83 18.32 -9.56
N VAL A 43 -18.59 18.03 -8.27
CA VAL A 43 -17.25 17.90 -7.69
C VAL A 43 -17.17 16.64 -6.85
N VAL A 44 -16.26 15.75 -7.23
CA VAL A 44 -16.01 14.49 -6.53
C VAL A 44 -14.60 14.47 -5.97
N VAL A 45 -14.48 14.29 -4.66
CA VAL A 45 -13.19 14.19 -3.96
C VAL A 45 -12.87 12.72 -3.71
N VAL A 46 -11.79 12.24 -4.31
CA VAL A 46 -11.29 10.87 -4.14
C VAL A 46 -9.82 10.87 -3.74
N ASN A 47 -9.39 9.78 -3.11
CA ASN A 47 -7.97 9.53 -2.90
C ASN A 47 -7.31 9.07 -4.22
N HIS A 48 -6.04 9.43 -4.44
CA HIS A 48 -5.20 8.91 -5.52
C HIS A 48 -5.26 7.39 -5.70
N HIS A 49 -5.30 6.65 -4.60
CA HIS A 49 -5.44 5.20 -4.61
C HIS A 49 -6.71 4.73 -5.32
N LEU A 50 -7.85 5.38 -5.05
CA LEU A 50 -9.12 5.04 -5.67
C LEU A 50 -9.13 5.44 -7.15
N PHE A 51 -8.57 6.60 -7.48
CA PHE A 51 -8.43 7.06 -8.87
C PHE A 51 -7.60 6.09 -9.71
N LEU A 52 -6.41 5.72 -9.23
CA LEU A 52 -5.52 4.80 -9.96
C LEU A 52 -6.08 3.38 -10.01
N ALA A 53 -6.79 2.93 -8.97
CA ALA A 53 -7.52 1.66 -9.00
C ALA A 53 -8.60 1.66 -10.08
N ASP A 54 -9.40 2.72 -10.17
CA ASP A 54 -10.43 2.86 -11.21
C ASP A 54 -9.81 2.82 -12.60
N MET A 55 -8.67 3.47 -12.82
CA MET A 55 -7.98 3.45 -14.11
C MET A 55 -7.56 2.03 -14.51
N VAL A 56 -6.97 1.26 -13.60
CA VAL A 56 -6.56 -0.13 -13.87
C VAL A 56 -7.77 -1.04 -14.07
N VAL A 57 -8.88 -0.80 -13.38
CA VAL A 57 -10.10 -1.61 -13.50
C VAL A 57 -10.83 -1.33 -14.83
N LYS A 58 -10.83 -0.10 -15.35
CA LYS A 58 -11.41 0.22 -16.66
C LYS A 58 -10.78 -0.59 -17.80
N GLU A 59 -9.48 -0.90 -17.74
CA GLU A 59 -8.83 -1.80 -18.71
C GLU A 59 -9.44 -3.23 -18.72
N SER A 60 -10.07 -3.65 -17.63
CA SER A 60 -10.68 -4.98 -17.48
C SER A 60 -12.18 -5.03 -17.76
N GLY A 61 -12.80 -3.91 -18.15
CA GLY A 61 -14.22 -3.84 -18.55
C GLY A 61 -15.24 -3.87 -17.40
N PHE A 62 -14.80 -3.68 -16.15
CA PHE A 62 -15.69 -3.62 -14.99
C PHE A 62 -16.30 -2.22 -14.81
N ALA A 63 -17.46 -2.15 -14.15
CA ALA A 63 -18.24 -0.92 -13.96
C ALA A 63 -17.43 0.22 -13.31
N GLU A 64 -17.58 1.43 -13.86
CA GLU A 64 -16.89 2.65 -13.42
C GLU A 64 -17.11 2.94 -11.94
N LEU A 65 -16.01 3.22 -11.21
CA LEU A 65 -16.04 3.60 -9.81
C LEU A 65 -16.18 5.11 -9.64
N ILE A 66 -15.70 5.88 -10.60
CA ILE A 66 -15.62 7.34 -10.57
C ILE A 66 -16.22 7.89 -11.87
N PRO A 67 -17.07 8.95 -11.80
CA PRO A 67 -17.60 9.59 -13.01
C PRO A 67 -16.48 10.15 -13.89
N GLU A 68 -16.76 10.30 -15.18
CA GLU A 68 -15.89 11.05 -16.07
C GLU A 68 -15.85 12.52 -15.66
N ALA A 69 -14.68 13.14 -15.76
CA ALA A 69 -14.46 14.52 -15.37
C ALA A 69 -13.58 15.22 -16.40
N ASP A 70 -13.99 16.42 -16.81
CA ASP A 70 -13.23 17.27 -17.73
C ASP A 70 -12.00 17.89 -17.07
N VAL A 71 -12.02 18.02 -15.74
CA VAL A 71 -10.94 18.63 -14.95
C VAL A 71 -10.56 17.72 -13.79
N MET A 72 -9.29 17.33 -13.76
CA MET A 72 -8.71 16.51 -12.70
C MET A 72 -7.66 17.32 -11.94
N ILE A 73 -7.87 17.49 -10.64
CA ILE A 73 -6.95 18.18 -9.74
C ILE A 73 -6.33 17.17 -8.78
N PHE A 74 -5.02 17.04 -8.88
CA PHE A 74 -4.21 16.18 -8.02
C PHE A 74 -3.49 17.04 -6.99
N ASP A 75 -4.00 17.01 -5.75
CA ASP A 75 -3.34 17.62 -4.60
C ASP A 75 -2.32 16.66 -3.99
N GLU A 76 -1.23 17.16 -3.42
CA GLU A 76 -0.08 16.33 -2.98
C GLU A 76 0.44 15.41 -4.10
N ALA A 77 0.46 15.93 -5.34
CA ALA A 77 0.78 15.17 -6.54
C ALA A 77 2.15 14.47 -6.51
N HIS A 78 3.08 14.92 -5.65
CA HIS A 78 4.39 14.28 -5.47
C HIS A 78 4.31 12.78 -5.14
N GLN A 79 3.17 12.30 -4.60
CA GLN A 79 2.96 10.89 -4.26
C GLN A 79 2.51 10.03 -5.46
N ILE A 80 1.95 10.65 -6.50
CA ILE A 80 1.32 9.92 -7.62
C ILE A 80 2.28 8.96 -8.31
N PRO A 81 3.54 9.31 -8.63
CA PRO A 81 4.43 8.37 -9.29
C PRO A 81 4.62 7.06 -8.50
N ASP A 82 4.73 7.15 -7.18
CA ASP A 82 4.93 5.98 -6.31
C ASP A 82 3.65 5.15 -6.18
N ILE A 83 2.50 5.82 -6.00
CA ILE A 83 1.19 5.16 -5.93
C ILE A 83 0.88 4.49 -7.28
N ALA A 84 1.06 5.19 -8.40
CA ALA A 84 0.85 4.67 -9.74
C ALA A 84 1.71 3.44 -10.02
N SER A 85 2.98 3.45 -9.59
CA SER A 85 3.88 2.31 -9.75
C SER A 85 3.32 1.07 -9.04
N GLN A 86 2.70 1.24 -7.87
CA GLN A 86 2.09 0.12 -7.14
C GLN A 86 0.86 -0.44 -7.85
N TYR A 87 0.00 0.41 -8.43
CA TYR A 87 -1.21 -0.01 -9.14
C TYR A 87 -0.94 -0.62 -10.52
N PHE A 88 0.03 -0.08 -11.27
CA PHE A 88 0.48 -0.68 -12.53
C PHE A 88 1.36 -1.91 -12.30
N GLY A 89 1.81 -2.14 -11.07
CA GLY A 89 2.48 -3.35 -10.67
C GLY A 89 1.55 -4.55 -10.66
N LYS A 90 2.12 -5.75 -10.87
CA LYS A 90 1.41 -7.01 -10.72
C LYS A 90 1.83 -7.68 -9.42
N GLN A 91 0.86 -8.11 -8.62
CA GLN A 91 1.10 -8.81 -7.38
C GLN A 91 0.29 -10.11 -7.31
N LEU A 92 0.89 -11.12 -6.69
CA LEU A 92 0.23 -12.36 -6.32
C LEU A 92 0.52 -12.65 -4.85
N THR A 93 -0.52 -12.81 -4.05
CA THR A 93 -0.41 -13.04 -2.60
C THR A 93 -0.83 -14.45 -2.21
N SER A 94 -0.27 -14.97 -1.12
CA SER A 94 -0.73 -16.25 -0.54
C SER A 94 -2.22 -16.22 -0.20
N ARG A 95 -2.72 -15.07 0.26
CA ARG A 95 -4.13 -14.89 0.63
C ARG A 95 -5.05 -15.07 -0.57
N GLN A 96 -4.71 -14.51 -1.73
CA GLN A 96 -5.46 -14.72 -2.97
C GLN A 96 -5.57 -16.21 -3.34
N LEU A 97 -4.47 -16.95 -3.21
CA LEU A 97 -4.45 -18.39 -3.51
C LEU A 97 -5.23 -19.22 -2.49
N MET A 98 -5.14 -18.87 -1.20
CA MET A 98 -5.90 -19.52 -0.12
C MET A 98 -7.40 -19.22 -0.21
N ASP A 99 -7.78 -17.98 -0.52
CA ASP A 99 -9.18 -17.59 -0.71
C ASP A 99 -9.76 -18.32 -1.94
N LEU A 100 -9.01 -18.44 -3.04
CA LEU A 100 -9.41 -19.26 -4.19
C LEU A 100 -9.63 -20.74 -3.80
N ALA A 101 -8.71 -21.35 -3.06
CA ALA A 101 -8.87 -22.72 -2.58
C ALA A 101 -10.10 -22.90 -1.67
N LYS A 102 -10.36 -21.90 -0.81
CA LYS A 102 -11.53 -21.88 0.06
C LYS A 102 -12.82 -21.79 -0.76
N ASP A 103 -12.87 -20.94 -1.77
CA ASP A 103 -14.03 -20.77 -2.64
C ASP A 103 -14.33 -22.04 -3.44
N ILE A 104 -13.31 -22.71 -3.98
CA ILE A 104 -13.45 -24.02 -4.64
C ILE A 104 -14.03 -25.06 -3.67
N THR A 105 -13.53 -25.08 -2.42
CA THR A 105 -14.04 -25.97 -1.37
C THR A 105 -15.50 -25.69 -1.03
N ILE A 106 -15.90 -24.41 -0.98
CA ILE A 106 -17.29 -24.01 -0.74
C ILE A 106 -18.17 -24.48 -1.89
N ALA A 107 -17.85 -24.14 -3.14
CA ALA A 107 -18.61 -24.57 -4.32
C ALA A 107 -18.78 -26.09 -4.39
N TYR A 108 -17.72 -26.85 -4.10
CA TYR A 108 -17.79 -28.32 -4.04
C TYR A 108 -18.79 -28.81 -2.98
N ARG A 109 -18.79 -28.23 -1.77
CA ARG A 109 -19.65 -28.67 -0.67
C ARG A 109 -21.11 -28.22 -0.82
N THR A 110 -21.36 -27.11 -1.49
CA THR A 110 -22.70 -26.53 -1.64
C THR A 110 -23.39 -26.94 -2.93
N GLU A 111 -22.70 -26.89 -4.06
CA GLU A 111 -23.31 -26.90 -5.40
C GLU A 111 -22.83 -28.08 -6.28
N VAL A 112 -21.55 -28.44 -6.23
CA VAL A 112 -20.93 -29.40 -7.18
C VAL A 112 -20.29 -30.59 -6.46
N ARG A 113 -21.10 -31.37 -5.74
CA ARG A 113 -20.64 -32.46 -4.85
C ARG A 113 -20.12 -33.71 -5.56
N ASP A 114 -20.45 -33.87 -6.83
CA ASP A 114 -20.09 -35.04 -7.64
C ASP A 114 -18.63 -35.00 -8.14
N VAL A 115 -17.97 -33.84 -8.07
CA VAL A 115 -16.59 -33.66 -8.57
C VAL A 115 -15.62 -33.61 -7.40
N ALA A 116 -15.32 -34.78 -6.82
CA ALA A 116 -14.39 -34.90 -5.68
C ALA A 116 -12.98 -34.31 -5.95
N GLN A 117 -12.60 -34.16 -7.22
CA GLN A 117 -11.32 -33.55 -7.58
C GLN A 117 -11.24 -32.06 -7.28
N LEU A 118 -12.37 -31.34 -7.18
CA LEU A 118 -12.37 -29.92 -6.78
C LEU A 118 -11.81 -29.74 -5.36
N GLN A 119 -12.25 -30.58 -4.41
CA GLN A 119 -11.72 -30.55 -3.05
C GLN A 119 -10.23 -30.91 -3.04
N LYS A 120 -9.82 -31.97 -3.74
CA LYS A 120 -8.41 -32.39 -3.76
C LYS A 120 -7.49 -31.35 -4.40
N SER A 121 -7.92 -30.70 -5.47
CA SER A 121 -7.13 -29.62 -6.10
C SER A 121 -7.03 -28.42 -5.18
N ALA A 122 -8.13 -28.03 -4.51
CA ALA A 122 -8.14 -26.94 -3.53
C ALA A 122 -7.21 -27.22 -2.33
N ASP A 123 -7.28 -28.42 -1.76
CA ASP A 123 -6.43 -28.82 -0.64
C ASP A 123 -4.95 -28.80 -1.05
N ARG A 124 -4.64 -29.28 -2.26
CA ARG A 124 -3.29 -29.23 -2.82
C ARG A 124 -2.80 -27.80 -3.02
N LEU A 125 -3.63 -26.91 -3.56
CA LEU A 125 -3.28 -25.49 -3.71
C LEU A 125 -2.98 -24.82 -2.37
N ASN A 126 -3.81 -25.07 -1.35
CA ASN A 126 -3.60 -24.53 -0.01
C ASN A 126 -2.28 -25.04 0.60
N MET A 127 -2.02 -26.35 0.52
CA MET A 127 -0.78 -26.96 0.99
C MET A 127 0.45 -26.41 0.25
N SER A 128 0.45 -26.40 -1.08
CA SER A 128 1.57 -25.87 -1.87
C SER A 128 1.80 -24.36 -1.64
N THR A 129 0.75 -23.59 -1.33
CA THR A 129 0.89 -22.17 -0.93
C THR A 129 1.61 -22.04 0.41
N GLN A 130 1.30 -22.90 1.38
CA GLN A 130 1.97 -22.92 2.69
C GLN A 130 3.42 -23.44 2.58
N ASP A 131 3.66 -24.48 1.78
CA ASP A 131 5.00 -25.01 1.54
C ASP A 131 5.89 -23.97 0.86
N PHE A 132 5.37 -23.26 -0.15
CA PHE A 132 6.09 -22.16 -0.78
C PHE A 132 6.37 -21.03 0.21
N ARG A 133 5.40 -20.71 1.08
CA ARG A 133 5.65 -19.76 2.18
C ARG A 133 6.83 -20.21 3.05
N LEU A 134 6.88 -21.46 3.48
CA LEU A 134 7.98 -21.98 4.31
C LEU A 134 9.32 -21.93 3.57
N ALA A 135 9.32 -22.21 2.25
CA ALA A 135 10.53 -22.18 1.43
C ALA A 135 11.16 -20.77 1.32
N LEU A 136 10.36 -19.69 1.44
CA LEU A 136 10.85 -18.30 1.42
C LEU A 136 11.66 -17.90 2.67
N GLY A 137 11.73 -18.75 3.70
CA GLY A 137 12.56 -18.52 4.88
C GLY A 137 11.91 -17.66 5.98
N GLU A 138 12.76 -16.91 6.70
CA GLU A 138 12.38 -16.18 7.92
C GLU A 138 11.32 -15.07 7.67
N PRO A 139 10.36 -14.89 8.60
CA PRO A 139 9.35 -13.85 8.50
C PRO A 139 9.91 -12.45 8.75
N GLY A 140 9.22 -11.44 8.20
CA GLY A 140 9.55 -10.02 8.36
C GLY A 140 10.58 -9.50 7.37
N PHE A 141 10.91 -10.28 6.35
CA PHE A 141 11.91 -9.91 5.34
C PHE A 141 11.25 -9.50 4.02
N ARG A 142 11.72 -8.37 3.46
CA ARG A 142 11.45 -7.94 2.09
C ARG A 142 12.75 -8.04 1.30
N GLY A 143 12.71 -8.73 0.17
CA GLY A 143 13.90 -9.00 -0.63
C GLY A 143 13.68 -8.89 -2.12
N ASN A 144 14.77 -9.08 -2.86
CA ASN A 144 14.75 -9.17 -4.32
C ASN A 144 14.26 -10.57 -4.72
N LEU A 145 13.20 -10.61 -5.53
CA LEU A 145 12.61 -11.87 -5.98
C LEU A 145 13.57 -12.66 -6.89
N ARG A 146 14.44 -11.98 -7.64
CA ARG A 146 15.44 -12.63 -8.51
C ARG A 146 16.36 -13.54 -7.72
N ASP A 147 16.86 -13.04 -6.60
CA ASP A 147 17.85 -13.74 -5.78
C ASP A 147 17.24 -14.98 -5.12
N VAL A 148 15.99 -14.87 -4.68
CA VAL A 148 15.27 -15.96 -4.02
C VAL A 148 14.78 -17.01 -5.01
N LEU A 149 14.37 -16.62 -6.21
CA LEU A 149 14.03 -17.57 -7.27
C LEU A 149 15.25 -18.30 -7.85
N ASN A 150 16.47 -17.90 -7.53
CA ASN A 150 17.68 -18.68 -7.87
C ASN A 150 17.96 -19.82 -6.87
N GLN A 151 17.27 -19.86 -5.73
CA GLN A 151 17.47 -20.90 -4.73
C GLN A 151 16.74 -22.20 -5.15
N PRO A 152 17.41 -23.38 -5.19
CA PRO A 152 16.81 -24.62 -5.70
C PRO A 152 15.56 -25.10 -4.93
N ASN A 153 15.55 -24.91 -3.60
CA ASN A 153 14.40 -25.21 -2.74
C ASN A 153 13.17 -24.37 -3.12
N VAL A 154 13.37 -23.07 -3.35
CA VAL A 154 12.30 -22.14 -3.72
C VAL A 154 11.80 -22.41 -5.14
N GLN A 155 12.68 -22.70 -6.09
CA GLN A 155 12.29 -23.09 -7.45
C GLN A 155 11.40 -24.33 -7.44
N ARG A 156 11.76 -25.34 -6.66
CA ARG A 156 10.96 -26.56 -6.50
C ARG A 156 9.60 -26.26 -5.88
N ALA A 157 9.56 -25.47 -4.81
CA ALA A 157 8.30 -25.10 -4.17
C ALA A 157 7.40 -24.25 -5.08
N LEU A 158 7.99 -23.34 -5.86
CA LEU A 158 7.27 -22.54 -6.85
C LEU A 158 6.68 -23.39 -7.98
N LEU A 159 7.43 -24.38 -8.45
CA LEU A 159 6.95 -25.32 -9.47
C LEU A 159 5.74 -26.12 -8.95
N LEU A 160 5.82 -26.63 -7.71
CA LEU A 160 4.69 -27.33 -7.09
C LEU A 160 3.47 -26.43 -6.90
N LEU A 161 3.68 -25.15 -6.58
CA LEU A 161 2.62 -24.14 -6.48
C LEU A 161 1.95 -23.88 -7.84
N ASP A 162 2.75 -23.72 -8.89
CA ASP A 162 2.27 -23.52 -10.27
C ASP A 162 1.46 -24.73 -10.75
N ASP A 163 1.97 -25.95 -10.54
CA ASP A 163 1.27 -27.19 -10.85
C ASP A 163 -0.06 -27.33 -10.09
N ALA A 164 -0.10 -26.93 -8.82
CA ALA A 164 -1.32 -26.99 -8.01
C ALA A 164 -2.37 -25.99 -8.50
N LEU A 165 -1.94 -24.79 -8.91
CA LEU A 165 -2.81 -23.76 -9.48
C LEU A 165 -3.32 -24.17 -10.88
N GLU A 166 -2.47 -24.77 -11.70
CA GLU A 166 -2.85 -25.37 -12.99
C GLU A 166 -3.88 -26.49 -12.81
N LEU A 167 -3.67 -27.39 -11.87
CA LEU A 167 -4.62 -28.45 -11.55
C LEU A 167 -6.00 -27.88 -11.16
N CYS A 168 -6.03 -26.84 -10.32
CA CYS A 168 -7.30 -26.17 -9.96
C CYS A 168 -7.99 -25.60 -11.20
N TYR A 169 -7.24 -24.91 -12.07
CA TYR A 169 -7.77 -24.35 -13.31
C TYR A 169 -8.38 -25.42 -14.21
N ASP A 170 -7.69 -26.54 -14.44
CA ASP A 170 -8.15 -27.61 -15.31
C ASP A 170 -9.39 -28.33 -14.75
N VAL A 171 -9.42 -28.61 -13.44
CA VAL A 171 -10.58 -29.25 -12.80
C VAL A 171 -11.80 -28.33 -12.83
N MET A 172 -11.63 -27.03 -12.55
CA MET A 172 -12.72 -26.05 -12.63
C MET A 172 -13.25 -25.90 -14.06
N LYS A 173 -12.37 -25.93 -15.07
CA LYS A 173 -12.75 -25.84 -16.49
C LYS A 173 -13.78 -26.91 -16.89
N LEU A 174 -13.69 -28.10 -16.32
CA LEU A 174 -14.61 -29.22 -16.60
C LEU A 174 -16.00 -29.00 -15.98
N SER A 175 -16.14 -28.07 -15.04
CA SER A 175 -17.36 -27.81 -14.27
C SER A 175 -17.94 -26.41 -14.51
N LEU A 176 -17.50 -25.73 -15.57
CA LEU A 176 -17.99 -24.40 -15.94
C LEU A 176 -19.49 -24.40 -16.21
N GLY A 177 -20.17 -23.34 -15.78
CA GLY A 177 -21.62 -23.15 -15.92
C GLY A 177 -22.46 -23.93 -14.91
N ARG A 178 -21.84 -24.72 -14.02
CA ARG A 178 -22.56 -25.46 -12.97
C ARG A 178 -22.80 -24.63 -11.70
N SER A 179 -22.01 -23.58 -11.49
CA SER A 179 -22.03 -22.74 -10.30
C SER A 179 -21.45 -21.37 -10.64
N ALA A 180 -22.18 -20.29 -10.31
CA ALA A 180 -21.67 -18.94 -10.48
C ALA A 180 -20.42 -18.67 -9.61
N LEU A 181 -20.37 -19.27 -8.42
CA LEU A 181 -19.20 -19.18 -7.53
C LEU A 181 -17.97 -19.84 -8.17
N LEU A 182 -18.17 -21.01 -8.80
CA LEU A 182 -17.10 -21.74 -9.46
C LEU A 182 -16.62 -21.04 -10.74
N ASP A 183 -17.52 -20.44 -11.51
CA ASP A 183 -17.19 -19.67 -12.70
C ASP A 183 -16.35 -18.43 -12.32
N ALA A 184 -16.73 -17.70 -11.28
CA ALA A 184 -15.95 -16.59 -10.73
C ALA A 184 -14.59 -17.04 -10.16
N ALA A 185 -14.51 -18.24 -9.57
CA ALA A 185 -13.25 -18.83 -9.13
C ALA A 185 -12.34 -19.21 -10.31
N PHE A 186 -12.91 -19.73 -11.40
CA PHE A 186 -12.17 -20.08 -12.62
C PHE A 186 -11.54 -18.85 -13.28
N GLU A 187 -12.28 -17.75 -13.41
CA GLU A 187 -11.75 -16.49 -13.92
C GLU A 187 -10.57 -15.98 -13.08
N ARG A 188 -10.70 -16.00 -11.75
CA ARG A 188 -9.61 -15.63 -10.82
C ARG A 188 -8.39 -16.53 -10.98
N ALA A 189 -8.59 -17.85 -11.11
CA ALA A 189 -7.48 -18.78 -11.35
C ALA A 189 -6.74 -18.47 -12.66
N SER A 190 -7.45 -18.15 -13.74
CA SER A 190 -6.86 -17.72 -15.02
C SER A 190 -5.98 -16.47 -14.86
N GLN A 191 -6.49 -15.47 -14.12
CA GLN A 191 -5.74 -14.25 -13.82
C GLN A 191 -4.50 -14.54 -12.98
N TYR A 192 -4.61 -15.37 -11.94
CA TYR A 192 -3.48 -15.72 -11.07
C TYR A 192 -2.41 -16.52 -11.81
N ARG A 193 -2.77 -17.43 -12.72
CA ARG A 193 -1.81 -18.14 -13.58
C ARG A 193 -1.04 -17.18 -14.48
N THR A 194 -1.75 -16.26 -15.14
CA THR A 194 -1.13 -15.23 -15.97
C THR A 194 -0.17 -14.35 -15.17
N ARG A 195 -0.56 -13.95 -13.94
CA ARG A 195 0.30 -13.18 -13.03
C ARG A 195 1.52 -13.97 -12.56
N LEU A 196 1.34 -15.23 -12.18
CA LEU A 196 2.42 -16.11 -11.74
C LEU A 196 3.44 -16.33 -12.86
N LYS A 197 2.97 -16.61 -14.09
CA LYS A 197 3.82 -16.71 -15.28
C LYS A 197 4.67 -15.44 -15.48
N ARG A 198 4.06 -14.26 -15.33
CA ARG A 198 4.78 -12.99 -15.43
C ARG A 198 5.80 -12.77 -14.32
N LEU A 199 5.48 -13.17 -13.08
CA LEU A 199 6.37 -13.07 -11.92
C LEU A 199 7.56 -14.04 -12.01
N LYS A 200 7.39 -15.18 -12.69
CA LYS A 200 8.48 -16.13 -13.00
C LYS A 200 9.47 -15.59 -14.03
N SER A 201 9.00 -14.77 -14.98
CA SER A 201 9.83 -14.14 -16.01
C SER A 201 10.62 -12.96 -15.46
N VAL A 202 11.65 -13.23 -14.66
CA VAL A 202 12.43 -12.22 -13.93
C VAL A 202 13.46 -11.43 -14.75
N ASN A 203 13.70 -11.84 -16.00
CA ASN A 203 14.76 -11.29 -16.85
C ASN A 203 14.36 -10.02 -17.61
N GLU A 204 13.12 -9.54 -17.47
CA GLU A 204 12.67 -8.38 -18.23
C GLU A 204 13.20 -7.08 -17.62
N PRO A 205 13.83 -6.21 -18.43
CA PRO A 205 14.31 -4.91 -17.97
C PRO A 205 13.14 -3.96 -17.71
N GLY A 206 13.39 -2.88 -16.96
CA GLY A 206 12.37 -1.87 -16.67
C GLY A 206 11.42 -2.21 -15.51
N PHE A 207 11.61 -3.34 -14.84
CA PHE A 207 10.81 -3.74 -13.68
C PHE A 207 11.67 -4.06 -12.45
N SER A 208 11.14 -3.70 -11.28
CA SER A 208 11.62 -4.12 -9.97
C SER A 208 10.83 -5.34 -9.50
N TYR A 209 11.55 -6.43 -9.22
CA TYR A 209 10.98 -7.69 -8.76
C TYR A 209 11.28 -7.85 -7.28
N TRP A 210 10.25 -7.89 -6.44
CA TRP A 210 10.41 -8.00 -5.00
C TRP A 210 9.43 -9.00 -4.41
N TYR A 211 9.79 -9.53 -3.26
CA TYR A 211 8.90 -10.34 -2.45
C TYR A 211 8.91 -9.86 -1.01
N GLU A 212 7.81 -10.11 -0.32
CA GLU A 212 7.69 -9.89 1.12
C GLU A 212 7.13 -11.15 1.76
N CYS A 213 7.65 -11.48 2.93
CA CYS A 213 7.34 -12.71 3.64
C CYS A 213 7.03 -12.40 5.11
N ASN A 214 5.79 -12.57 5.54
CA ASN A 214 5.35 -12.45 6.94
C ASN A 214 5.06 -13.82 7.52
N ALA A 215 4.97 -14.03 8.83
CA ALA A 215 4.85 -15.38 9.44
C ALA A 215 3.82 -16.34 8.81
N ARG A 216 2.74 -15.81 8.20
CA ARG A 216 1.69 -16.60 7.57
C ARG A 216 1.51 -16.38 6.07
N ASN A 217 2.04 -15.29 5.53
CA ASN A 217 1.70 -14.82 4.18
C ASN A 217 2.94 -14.45 3.38
N PHE A 218 2.83 -14.53 2.07
CA PHE A 218 3.80 -13.96 1.15
C PHE A 218 3.13 -13.07 0.12
N VAL A 219 3.90 -12.13 -0.42
CA VAL A 219 3.56 -11.30 -1.56
C VAL A 219 4.70 -11.43 -2.57
N LEU A 220 4.36 -11.81 -3.80
CA LEU A 220 5.26 -11.73 -4.95
C LEU A 220 4.82 -10.56 -5.81
N ALA A 221 5.74 -9.66 -6.13
CA ALA A 221 5.40 -8.42 -6.80
C ALA A 221 6.40 -8.04 -7.90
N LEU A 222 5.84 -7.50 -8.98
CA LEU A 222 6.53 -6.89 -10.10
C LEU A 222 6.03 -5.45 -10.20
N THR A 223 6.91 -4.49 -10.02
CA THR A 223 6.59 -3.05 -10.08
C THR A 223 7.39 -2.41 -11.21
N PRO A 224 6.77 -1.69 -12.15
CA PRO A 224 7.52 -0.98 -13.18
C PRO A 224 8.43 0.08 -12.55
N LEU A 225 9.64 0.26 -13.09
CA LEU A 225 10.59 1.28 -12.63
C LEU A 225 10.15 2.69 -13.03
N THR A 226 9.35 2.80 -14.10
CA THR A 226 8.76 4.04 -14.57
C THR A 226 7.30 3.83 -14.92
N VAL A 227 6.47 4.81 -14.62
CA VAL A 227 5.04 4.83 -14.99
C VAL A 227 4.75 5.78 -16.15
N ALA A 228 5.79 6.41 -16.71
CA ALA A 228 5.66 7.48 -17.69
C ALA A 228 4.95 7.07 -18.98
N GLU A 229 5.13 5.83 -19.46
CA GLU A 229 4.42 5.33 -20.65
C GLU A 229 2.94 5.10 -20.37
N ARG A 230 2.63 4.30 -19.35
CA ARG A 230 1.25 4.02 -18.95
C ARG A 230 0.47 5.28 -18.59
N PHE A 231 1.10 6.21 -17.90
CA PHE A 231 0.44 7.45 -17.52
C PHE A 231 0.20 8.36 -18.73
N ARG A 232 1.08 8.35 -19.74
CA ARG A 232 0.84 9.06 -21.02
C ARG A 232 -0.34 8.48 -21.79
N GLU A 233 -0.41 7.15 -21.91
CA GLU A 233 -1.56 6.48 -22.54
C GLU A 233 -2.88 6.93 -21.88
N LEU A 234 -2.90 6.99 -20.54
CA LEU A 234 -4.07 7.49 -19.80
C LEU A 234 -4.40 8.96 -20.08
N LEU A 235 -3.40 9.83 -20.22
CA LEU A 235 -3.61 11.24 -20.57
C LEU A 235 -4.16 11.40 -21.99
N ASP A 236 -3.70 10.56 -22.91
CA ASP A 236 -4.12 10.59 -24.32
C ASP A 236 -5.54 10.02 -24.49
N ASP A 237 -5.90 8.98 -23.75
CA ASP A 237 -7.24 8.35 -23.78
C ASP A 237 -8.32 9.21 -23.11
N LYS A 238 -7.94 10.09 -22.16
CA LYS A 238 -8.87 10.94 -21.42
C LYS A 238 -8.65 12.42 -21.71
N PRO A 239 -9.35 12.97 -22.73
CA PRO A 239 -9.27 14.39 -23.01
C PRO A 239 -9.80 15.19 -21.82
N GLY A 240 -9.00 16.14 -21.33
CA GLY A 240 -9.35 16.95 -20.17
C GLY A 240 -8.18 17.82 -19.69
N SER A 241 -8.44 18.63 -18.66
CA SER A 241 -7.42 19.42 -17.98
C SER A 241 -6.88 18.68 -16.77
N TRP A 242 -5.58 18.44 -16.74
CA TRP A 242 -4.88 17.76 -15.66
C TRP A 242 -4.02 18.75 -14.89
N ILE A 243 -4.35 18.98 -13.62
CA ILE A 243 -3.68 19.94 -12.74
C ILE A 243 -3.00 19.18 -11.62
N PHE A 244 -1.68 19.33 -11.50
CA PHE A 244 -0.88 18.74 -10.44
C PHE A 244 -0.37 19.84 -9.51
N THR A 245 -0.73 19.77 -8.24
CA THR A 245 -0.30 20.73 -7.22
C THR A 245 0.30 20.01 -6.02
N SER A 246 1.39 20.57 -5.49
CA SER A 246 2.03 20.09 -4.25
C SER A 246 3.14 21.05 -3.84
N ALA A 247 3.32 21.24 -2.53
CA ALA A 247 4.35 22.12 -1.98
C ALA A 247 5.78 21.61 -2.23
N THR A 248 5.94 20.32 -2.56
CA THR A 248 7.24 19.64 -2.67
C THR A 248 7.47 18.99 -4.04
N LEU A 249 6.93 19.55 -5.13
CA LEU A 249 7.14 19.01 -6.48
C LEU A 249 8.54 19.32 -7.03
N SER A 250 9.06 20.51 -6.74
CA SER A 250 10.35 20.95 -7.27
C SER A 250 11.51 20.41 -6.46
N VAL A 251 12.54 19.93 -7.15
CA VAL A 251 13.86 19.63 -6.59
C VAL A 251 14.84 20.63 -7.20
N ASN A 252 15.58 21.37 -6.36
CA ASN A 252 16.49 22.42 -6.81
C ASN A 252 15.82 23.42 -7.78
N GLU A 253 14.61 23.85 -7.45
CA GLU A 253 13.78 24.77 -8.27
C GLU A 253 13.37 24.22 -9.66
N GLN A 254 13.61 22.93 -9.91
CA GLN A 254 13.26 22.27 -11.16
C GLN A 254 12.13 21.25 -10.95
N MET A 255 11.14 21.26 -11.86
CA MET A 255 10.02 20.31 -11.85
C MET A 255 10.31 19.02 -12.66
N GLY A 256 11.50 18.93 -13.29
CA GLY A 256 11.86 17.85 -14.21
C GLY A 256 11.71 16.45 -13.59
N HIS A 257 12.16 16.28 -12.35
CA HIS A 257 12.05 15.00 -11.64
C HIS A 257 10.61 14.49 -11.54
N PHE A 258 9.63 15.38 -11.35
CA PHE A 258 8.23 14.99 -11.30
C PHE A 258 7.67 14.72 -12.71
N THR A 259 7.91 15.63 -13.66
CA THR A 259 7.36 15.52 -15.01
C THR A 259 7.91 14.30 -15.75
N GLU A 260 9.19 13.98 -15.62
CA GLU A 260 9.81 12.82 -16.27
C GLU A 260 9.26 11.50 -15.74
N ARG A 261 9.07 11.38 -14.41
CA ARG A 261 8.54 10.16 -13.78
C ARG A 261 7.12 9.81 -14.22
N LEU A 262 6.31 10.83 -14.55
CA LEU A 262 4.95 10.66 -15.07
C LEU A 262 4.86 10.80 -16.60
N GLY A 263 5.95 11.11 -17.30
CA GLY A 263 5.94 11.32 -18.75
C GLY A 263 5.24 12.61 -19.22
N LEU A 264 5.17 13.63 -18.37
CA LEU A 264 4.49 14.91 -18.60
C LEU A 264 5.34 15.90 -19.43
N ASN A 265 5.84 15.47 -20.58
CA ASN A 265 6.83 16.23 -21.36
C ASN A 265 6.29 17.56 -21.94
N LYS A 266 4.96 17.70 -22.02
CA LYS A 266 4.27 18.90 -22.53
C LYS A 266 3.64 19.76 -21.42
N ALA A 267 3.88 19.42 -20.15
CA ALA A 267 3.26 20.13 -19.04
C ALA A 267 3.76 21.57 -18.93
N LYS A 268 2.84 22.50 -18.66
CA LYS A 268 3.17 23.86 -18.23
C LYS A 268 3.49 23.81 -16.75
N THR A 269 4.64 24.36 -16.36
CA THR A 269 5.10 24.38 -14.96
C THR A 269 5.02 25.78 -14.38
N LEU A 270 4.70 25.87 -13.09
CA LEU A 270 4.66 27.11 -12.32
C LEU A 270 5.24 26.82 -10.95
N LEU A 271 6.28 27.57 -10.55
CA LEU A 271 6.85 27.54 -9.21
C LEU A 271 6.52 28.86 -8.53
N LEU A 272 5.87 28.78 -7.36
CA LEU A 272 5.55 29.94 -6.55
C LEU A 272 6.48 29.98 -5.33
N PRO A 273 7.09 31.12 -5.00
CA PRO A 273 7.94 31.23 -3.82
C PRO A 273 7.12 31.09 -2.54
N SER A 274 7.76 30.61 -1.47
CA SER A 274 7.13 30.55 -0.15
C SER A 274 6.82 31.97 0.35
N PRO A 275 5.62 32.24 0.88
CA PRO A 275 5.27 33.53 1.45
C PRO A 275 5.86 33.74 2.86
N PHE A 276 6.53 32.73 3.44
CA PHE A 276 6.99 32.76 4.84
C PHE A 276 8.40 33.32 4.99
N ASP A 277 8.61 34.11 6.05
CA ASP A 277 9.91 34.67 6.42
C ASP A 277 10.69 33.68 7.30
N TYR A 278 11.29 32.67 6.68
CA TYR A 278 12.06 31.65 7.41
C TYR A 278 13.25 32.21 8.18
N ALA A 279 13.85 33.31 7.71
CA ALA A 279 15.03 33.89 8.37
C ALA A 279 14.72 34.39 9.78
N ASN A 280 13.51 34.92 9.98
CA ASN A 280 13.07 35.43 11.28
C ASN A 280 12.10 34.50 12.04
N GLN A 281 11.46 33.55 11.34
CA GLN A 281 10.44 32.66 11.92
C GLN A 281 10.91 31.22 12.16
N ALA A 282 12.12 30.86 11.74
CA ALA A 282 12.64 29.50 11.89
C ALA A 282 14.13 29.46 12.27
N LEU A 283 14.49 28.44 13.04
CA LEU A 283 15.87 28.12 13.39
C LEU A 283 16.15 26.67 12.99
N LEU A 284 17.20 26.45 12.19
CA LEU A 284 17.69 25.11 11.85
C LEU A 284 18.87 24.77 12.76
N CYS A 285 18.66 23.82 13.66
CA CYS A 285 19.70 23.35 14.56
C CYS A 285 20.16 21.94 14.14
N VAL A 286 21.46 21.77 13.90
CA VAL A 286 22.08 20.47 13.64
C VAL A 286 23.01 20.14 14.81
N PRO A 287 22.59 19.27 15.74
CA PRO A 287 23.42 18.87 16.87
C PRO A 287 24.72 18.21 16.41
N ARG A 288 25.82 18.48 17.12
CA ARG A 288 27.08 17.75 16.91
C ARG A 288 26.99 16.38 17.60
N PHE A 289 27.81 15.44 17.14
CA PHE A 289 27.95 14.11 17.73
C PHE A 289 26.66 13.27 17.71
N LEU A 290 25.85 13.41 16.64
CA LEU A 290 24.69 12.55 16.43
C LEU A 290 25.12 11.07 16.34
N PRO A 291 24.38 10.14 16.97
CA PRO A 291 24.68 8.71 16.85
C PRO A 291 24.48 8.25 15.41
N SER A 292 25.18 7.19 15.00
CA SER A 292 24.92 6.56 13.70
C SER A 292 23.54 5.88 13.69
N PRO A 293 22.79 5.86 12.55
CA PRO A 293 21.48 5.22 12.45
C PRO A 293 21.44 3.78 12.96
N ASN A 294 22.52 3.03 12.72
CA ASN A 294 22.62 1.61 13.07
C ASN A 294 23.37 1.37 14.39
N GLN A 295 23.68 2.41 15.15
CA GLN A 295 24.39 2.27 16.42
C GLN A 295 23.45 1.72 17.51
N PRO A 296 23.81 0.60 18.16
CA PRO A 296 23.04 0.09 19.30
C PRO A 296 22.92 1.15 20.40
N GLY A 297 21.69 1.38 20.88
CA GLY A 297 21.41 2.42 21.89
C GLY A 297 21.42 3.86 21.36
N GLY A 298 21.52 4.07 20.05
CA GLY A 298 21.50 5.40 19.44
C GLY A 298 20.23 6.20 19.77
N ALA A 299 19.06 5.55 19.80
CA ALA A 299 17.80 6.16 20.20
C ALA A 299 17.87 6.76 21.62
N ARG A 300 18.37 6.00 22.59
CA ARG A 300 18.54 6.46 23.98
C ARG A 300 19.52 7.63 24.09
N GLN A 301 20.63 7.60 23.36
CA GLN A 301 21.57 8.72 23.32
C GLN A 301 20.93 9.97 22.72
N LEU A 302 20.15 9.83 21.64
CA LEU A 302 19.43 10.92 20.99
C LEU A 302 18.36 11.54 21.92
N ALA A 303 17.58 10.72 22.62
CA ALA A 303 16.60 11.20 23.60
C ALA A 303 17.26 12.05 24.69
N ARG A 304 18.37 11.58 25.26
CA ARG A 304 19.13 12.32 26.28
C ARG A 304 19.69 13.64 25.75
N MET A 305 20.20 13.65 24.52
CA MET A 305 20.74 14.84 23.88
C MET A 305 19.66 15.90 23.61
N LEU A 306 18.47 15.49 23.17
CA LEU A 306 17.41 16.40 22.76
C LEU A 306 16.46 16.78 23.91
N ARG A 307 16.45 16.02 25.01
CA ARG A 307 15.61 16.29 26.19
C ARG A 307 15.70 17.74 26.68
N PRO A 308 16.89 18.35 26.90
CA PRO A 308 16.97 19.73 27.39
C PRO A 308 16.29 20.73 26.46
N MET A 309 16.33 20.50 25.14
CA MET A 309 15.65 21.35 24.17
C MET A 309 14.13 21.18 24.21
N ILE A 310 13.64 19.95 24.38
CA ILE A 310 12.20 19.68 24.48
C ILE A 310 11.64 20.28 25.78
N GLU A 311 12.35 20.14 26.90
CA GLU A 311 11.96 20.74 28.19
C GLU A 311 11.99 22.27 28.13
N ALA A 312 13.03 22.86 27.54
CA ALA A 312 13.12 24.31 27.33
C ALA A 312 12.00 24.85 26.44
N ASN A 313 11.54 24.07 25.46
CA ASN A 313 10.38 24.43 24.62
C ASN A 313 9.03 24.15 25.29
N GLN A 314 9.02 23.56 26.49
CA GLN A 314 7.82 23.09 27.19
C GLN A 314 7.01 22.09 26.35
N GLY A 315 7.70 21.16 25.69
CA GLY A 315 7.08 20.20 24.77
C GLY A 315 6.66 20.87 23.47
N ARG A 316 5.42 20.66 23.00
CA ARG A 316 4.94 21.20 21.70
C ARG A 316 5.82 20.79 20.52
N CYS A 317 6.36 19.58 20.60
CA CYS A 317 7.31 19.06 19.63
C CYS A 317 6.73 17.85 18.90
N PHE A 318 7.00 17.80 17.60
CA PHE A 318 6.82 16.64 16.75
C PHE A 318 8.18 15.99 16.52
N PHE A 319 8.29 14.70 16.81
CA PHE A 319 9.49 13.91 16.60
C PHE A 319 9.23 12.88 15.50
N LEU A 320 9.94 13.01 14.38
CA LEU A 320 9.85 12.11 13.22
C LEU A 320 11.00 11.10 13.28
N CYS A 321 10.68 9.81 13.29
CA CYS A 321 11.65 8.72 13.32
C CYS A 321 11.72 7.99 11.98
N THR A 322 12.88 7.45 11.63
CA THR A 322 13.04 6.63 10.40
C THR A 322 12.57 5.17 10.55
N SER A 323 12.39 4.67 11.76
CA SER A 323 11.89 3.31 12.01
C SER A 323 10.93 3.23 13.19
N HIS A 324 10.04 2.23 13.15
CA HIS A 324 9.13 1.94 14.27
C HIS A 324 9.86 1.50 15.53
N GLN A 325 10.99 0.81 15.38
CA GLN A 325 11.83 0.42 16.51
C GLN A 325 12.39 1.65 17.22
N MET A 326 13.01 2.58 16.46
CA MET A 326 13.54 3.83 17.01
C MET A 326 12.45 4.65 17.69
N MET A 327 11.25 4.71 17.09
CA MET A 327 10.09 5.38 17.69
C MET A 327 9.74 4.82 19.08
N ARG A 328 9.70 3.49 19.23
CA ARG A 328 9.38 2.84 20.52
C ARG A 328 10.47 3.10 21.56
N GLU A 329 11.72 2.89 21.19
CA GLU A 329 12.87 3.11 22.09
C GLU A 329 12.95 4.58 22.56
N LEU A 330 12.76 5.54 21.64
CA LEU A 330 12.72 6.96 22.00
C LEU A 330 11.56 7.29 22.94
N ALA A 331 10.37 6.78 22.65
CA ALA A 331 9.19 7.06 23.46
C ALA A 331 9.33 6.53 24.89
N GLU A 332 9.87 5.32 25.06
CA GLU A 332 10.16 4.74 26.37
C GLU A 332 11.14 5.63 27.15
N GLU A 333 12.21 6.08 26.52
CA GLU A 333 13.21 6.95 27.16
C GLU A 333 12.64 8.33 27.51
N PHE A 334 11.83 8.94 26.65
CA PHE A 334 11.18 10.21 26.96
C PHE A 334 10.18 10.07 28.12
N ARG A 335 9.38 9.00 28.15
CA ARG A 335 8.44 8.74 29.27
C ARG A 335 9.17 8.50 30.58
N ALA A 336 10.32 7.82 30.55
CA ALA A 336 11.11 7.55 31.74
C ALA A 336 11.85 8.79 32.27
N SER A 337 12.19 9.73 31.39
CA SER A 337 13.08 10.86 31.72
C SER A 337 12.37 12.22 31.84
N MET A 338 11.14 12.36 31.35
CA MET A 338 10.42 13.64 31.29
C MET A 338 9.03 13.54 31.92
N THR A 339 8.53 14.67 32.43
CA THR A 339 7.16 14.79 32.96
C THR A 339 6.12 15.21 31.91
N LEU A 340 6.59 15.58 30.70
CA LEU A 340 5.72 15.99 29.60
C LEU A 340 4.95 14.79 29.02
N PRO A 341 3.70 14.96 28.57
CA PRO A 341 2.94 13.89 27.94
C PRO A 341 3.64 13.41 26.66
N VAL A 342 3.90 12.10 26.54
CA VAL A 342 4.51 11.51 25.34
C VAL A 342 3.46 10.65 24.62
N LEU A 343 3.07 11.12 23.44
CA LEU A 343 2.10 10.48 22.56
C LEU A 343 2.84 9.76 21.44
N VAL A 344 2.44 8.52 21.13
CA VAL A 344 3.12 7.68 20.13
C VAL A 344 2.12 7.20 19.09
N GLN A 345 2.48 7.32 17.82
CA GLN A 345 1.66 6.80 16.73
C GLN A 345 1.56 5.26 16.79
N GLY A 346 0.33 4.73 16.82
CA GLY A 346 0.03 3.30 16.87
C GLY A 346 -0.61 2.83 18.18
N GLU A 347 -0.59 3.65 19.24
CA GLU A 347 -1.24 3.31 20.52
C GLU A 347 -2.76 3.58 20.50
N THR A 348 -3.20 4.59 19.74
CA THR A 348 -4.60 4.95 19.53
C THR A 348 -4.87 5.26 18.05
N SER A 349 -6.12 5.52 17.69
CA SER A 349 -6.46 5.99 16.34
C SER A 349 -5.80 7.35 16.06
N LYS A 350 -5.41 7.61 14.79
CA LYS A 350 -4.76 8.87 14.40
C LYS A 350 -5.57 10.11 14.82
N GLY A 351 -6.90 10.05 14.68
CA GLY A 351 -7.80 11.14 15.07
C GLY A 351 -7.77 11.42 16.57
N GLN A 352 -7.83 10.37 17.40
CA GLN A 352 -7.74 10.52 18.86
C GLN A 352 -6.35 11.00 19.30
N LEU A 353 -5.28 10.49 18.68
CA LEU A 353 -3.91 10.90 18.99
C LEU A 353 -3.68 12.39 18.70
N LEU A 354 -4.20 12.89 17.57
CA LEU A 354 -4.14 14.31 17.23
C LEU A 354 -5.00 15.15 18.18
N ALA A 355 -6.19 14.68 18.54
CA ALA A 355 -7.04 15.37 19.52
C ALA A 355 -6.34 15.49 20.88
N GLN A 356 -5.74 14.39 21.38
CA GLN A 356 -4.95 14.39 22.62
C GLN A 356 -3.74 15.32 22.54
N PHE A 357 -3.05 15.38 21.40
CA PHE A 357 -1.91 16.27 21.22
C PHE A 357 -2.32 17.74 21.29
N VAL A 358 -3.43 18.09 20.64
CA VAL A 358 -3.99 19.46 20.66
C VAL A 358 -4.52 19.81 22.05
N GLU A 359 -5.23 18.90 22.71
CA GLU A 359 -5.81 19.09 24.04
C GLU A 359 -4.73 19.24 25.13
N ALA A 360 -3.69 18.41 25.10
CA ALA A 360 -2.59 18.49 26.07
C ALA A 360 -1.81 19.80 25.95
N GLY A 361 -1.70 20.37 24.74
CA GLY A 361 -1.05 21.67 24.49
C GLY A 361 0.47 21.71 24.71
N ASN A 362 1.06 20.74 25.43
CA ASN A 362 2.48 20.62 25.74
C ASN A 362 3.04 19.22 25.45
N ALA A 363 2.29 18.37 24.75
CA ALA A 363 2.71 17.00 24.47
C ALA A 363 3.91 16.95 23.50
N LEU A 364 4.67 15.85 23.61
CA LEU A 364 5.62 15.39 22.60
C LEU A 364 4.95 14.31 21.77
N LEU A 365 4.85 14.52 20.45
CA LEU A 365 4.31 13.51 19.54
C LEU A 365 5.42 12.82 18.75
N VAL A 366 5.60 11.53 19.01
CA VAL A 366 6.59 10.68 18.32
C VAL A 366 5.87 9.87 17.24
N ARG A 367 6.34 9.99 15.99
CA ARG A 367 5.76 9.28 14.83
C ARG A 367 6.83 8.86 13.84
N PRO A 368 6.59 7.85 13.00
CA PRO A 368 7.47 7.59 11.85
C PRO A 368 7.37 8.75 10.85
N ALA A 369 8.48 9.04 10.18
CA ALA A 369 8.48 9.90 8.99
C ALA A 369 7.69 9.22 7.87
N ALA A 370 6.94 10.01 7.09
CA ALA A 370 6.32 9.49 5.88
C ALA A 370 7.41 9.10 4.87
N SER A 371 7.31 7.90 4.31
CA SER A 371 8.18 7.41 3.23
C SER A 371 8.28 8.46 2.12
N GLY A 372 9.50 8.78 1.67
CA GLY A 372 9.73 9.73 0.57
C GLY A 372 10.12 11.17 0.97
N LYS A 373 10.09 11.53 2.26
CA LYS A 373 10.50 12.89 2.71
C LYS A 373 12.01 13.10 2.91
N GLY A 374 12.87 12.19 2.44
CA GLY A 374 14.32 12.35 2.45
C GLY A 374 15.01 12.35 3.83
N TRP A 375 14.33 11.94 4.90
CA TRP A 375 14.93 11.88 6.24
C TRP A 375 15.74 10.60 6.42
N THR A 376 17.03 10.73 6.69
CA THR A 376 17.96 9.63 6.95
C THR A 376 18.13 9.28 8.43
N TYR A 377 17.61 10.10 9.36
CA TYR A 377 17.79 9.87 10.80
C TYR A 377 16.53 10.15 11.63
N ALA A 378 16.38 11.37 12.14
CA ALA A 378 15.21 11.84 12.86
C ALA A 378 15.10 13.36 12.74
N ALA A 379 13.88 13.89 12.85
CA ALA A 379 13.61 15.32 12.82
C ALA A 379 12.78 15.73 14.02
N MET A 380 13.12 16.86 14.64
CA MET A 380 12.31 17.45 15.69
C MET A 380 11.83 18.82 15.24
N ARG A 381 10.51 19.01 15.22
CA ARG A 381 9.90 20.31 14.96
C ARG A 381 9.21 20.77 16.23
N CYS A 382 9.66 21.88 16.78
CA CYS A 382 9.06 22.48 17.96
C CYS A 382 8.37 23.79 17.56
N ARG A 383 7.22 24.05 18.17
CA ARG A 383 6.55 25.35 18.07
C ARG A 383 6.90 26.13 19.33
N ALA A 384 7.57 27.27 19.15
CA ALA A 384 7.90 28.20 20.24
C ALA A 384 6.61 28.83 20.80
#